data_AF-A0A9P0XFY0-F1
#
_entry.id   AF-A0A9P0XFY0-F1
#
_cell.length_a   1.000
_cell.length_b   1.000
_cell.length_c   1.000
_cell.angle_alpha   90.00
_cell.angle_beta   90.00
_cell.angle_gamma   90.00
#
_symmetry.space_group_name_H-M   'P 1'
#
loop_
_entity.id
_entity.type
_entity.pdbx_description
1 polymer ?
#
loop_
_entity_poly.entity_id
_entity_poly.type
_entity_poly.pdbx_seq_one_letter_code
_entity_poly.pdbx_strand_id
1 'polypeptide(L)'
;MRTYSEEAKNRIGEMNTIRAYYEVNALFEMGYVVSELLERYRKMVAQIKGPYEEHENSPGVAFATKRCEYVQKLFFEIFHLCNIVHEIEKKWAESLNREKRRITGEDDGMDGDEKRRIIEAAIASSRAARLREMKKRRKWRKQKDKFGLIANLIKKKDRRPQNKWWPLDYGWEIDYYW
;
A
#
# COMPACT_ATOMS: atom_id res chain seq x y z
N MET A 1 9.02 -37.66 -3.77
CA MET A 1 9.39 -36.35 -4.33
C MET A 1 8.14 -35.53 -4.50
N ARG A 2 8.07 -34.33 -3.90
CA ARG A 2 6.98 -33.40 -4.16
C ARG A 2 7.18 -32.80 -5.56
N THR A 3 6.08 -32.56 -6.28
CA THR A 3 6.18 -31.91 -7.59
C THR A 3 6.47 -30.42 -7.41
N TYR A 4 7.21 -29.82 -8.34
CA TYR A 4 7.52 -28.38 -8.34
C TYR A 4 6.28 -27.49 -8.14
N SER A 5 5.12 -27.92 -8.68
CA SER A 5 3.83 -27.24 -8.53
C SER A 5 3.30 -27.22 -7.09
N GLU A 6 3.54 -28.27 -6.30
CA GLU A 6 3.14 -28.34 -4.90
C GLU A 6 4.06 -27.47 -4.03
N GLU A 7 5.37 -27.49 -4.29
CA GLU A 7 6.32 -26.62 -3.60
C GLU A 7 6.07 -25.13 -3.91
N ALA A 8 5.71 -24.80 -5.15
CA ALA A 8 5.32 -23.44 -5.51
C ALA A 8 4.06 -22.97 -4.75
N LYS A 9 3.03 -23.82 -4.65
CA LYS A 9 1.81 -23.50 -3.88
C LYS A 9 2.10 -23.28 -2.40
N ASN A 10 2.96 -24.11 -1.80
CA ASN A 10 3.35 -23.96 -0.40
C ASN A 10 4.12 -22.66 -0.17
N ARG A 11 5.09 -22.33 -1.01
CA ARG A 11 5.82 -21.05 -0.95
C ARG A 11 4.89 -19.84 -1.06
N ILE A 12 3.93 -19.87 -2.00
CA ILE A 12 2.92 -18.82 -2.13
C ILE A 12 2.06 -18.72 -0.87
N GLY A 13 1.67 -19.85 -0.28
CA GLY A 13 0.93 -19.90 0.99
C GLY A 13 1.69 -19.22 2.13
N GLU A 14 2.96 -19.58 2.32
CA GLU A 14 3.85 -19.00 3.32
C GLU A 14 4.06 -17.50 3.08
N MET A 15 4.31 -17.10 1.84
CA MET A 15 4.49 -15.68 1.47
C MET A 15 3.23 -14.86 1.75
N ASN A 16 2.04 -15.42 1.50
CA ASN A 16 0.78 -14.76 1.81
C ASN A 16 0.53 -14.63 3.31
N THR A 17 0.95 -15.59 4.12
CA THR A 17 0.85 -15.47 5.59
C THR A 17 1.76 -14.36 6.12
N ILE A 18 2.98 -14.26 5.60
CA ILE A 18 3.92 -13.19 5.95
C ILE A 18 3.36 -11.84 5.50
N ARG A 19 2.86 -11.75 4.27
CA ARG A 19 2.21 -10.54 3.73
C ARG A 19 1.03 -10.10 4.60
N ALA A 20 0.13 -11.02 4.95
CA ALA A 20 -1.03 -10.72 5.77
C ALA A 20 -0.65 -10.24 7.18
N TYR A 21 0.46 -10.75 7.74
CA TYR A 21 0.98 -10.28 9.02
C TYR A 21 1.46 -8.82 8.93
N TYR A 22 2.15 -8.48 7.85
CA TYR A 22 2.69 -7.14 7.64
C TYR A 22 1.66 -6.10 7.17
N GLU A 23 0.63 -6.51 6.42
CA GLU A 23 -0.47 -5.64 5.98
C GLU A 23 -1.30 -5.07 7.15
N VAL A 24 -1.28 -5.73 8.31
CA VAL A 24 -2.09 -5.36 9.49
C VAL A 24 -1.25 -4.59 10.52
N ASN A 25 0.04 -4.38 10.28
CA ASN A 25 0.92 -3.75 11.26
C ASN A 25 1.29 -2.31 10.87
N ALA A 26 0.85 -1.35 11.70
CA ALA A 26 1.14 0.07 11.54
C ALA A 26 2.64 0.38 11.43
N LEU A 27 3.46 -0.28 12.27
CA LEU A 27 4.91 -0.05 12.30
C LEU A 27 5.60 -0.52 11.02
N PHE A 28 5.10 -1.61 10.42
CA PHE A 28 5.63 -2.10 9.17
C PHE A 28 5.27 -1.17 8.01
N GLU A 29 4.01 -0.75 7.90
CA GLU A 29 3.56 0.19 6.87
C GLU A 29 4.34 1.52 6.97
N MET A 30 4.53 2.04 8.19
CA MET A 30 5.33 3.23 8.45
C MET A 30 6.81 3.01 8.09
N GLY A 31 7.42 1.91 8.54
CA GLY A 31 8.82 1.60 8.27
C GLY A 31 9.11 1.45 6.77
N TYR A 32 8.18 0.83 6.04
CA TYR A 32 8.26 0.71 4.59
C TYR A 32 8.25 2.09 3.91
N VAL A 33 7.30 2.96 4.23
CA VAL A 33 7.23 4.32 3.65
C VAL A 33 8.46 5.16 4.01
N VAL A 34 8.97 5.03 5.23
CA VAL A 34 10.22 5.69 5.65
C VAL A 34 11.41 5.19 4.82
N SER A 35 11.48 3.88 4.53
CA SER A 35 12.55 3.32 3.71
C SER A 35 12.53 3.87 2.26
N GLU A 36 11.35 4.01 1.66
CA GLU A 36 11.18 4.64 0.36
C GLU A 36 11.59 6.12 0.39
N LEU A 37 11.18 6.85 1.43
CA LEU A 37 11.55 8.25 1.60
C LEU A 37 13.07 8.42 1.64
N LEU A 38 13.76 7.58 2.42
CA LEU A 38 15.22 7.57 2.49
C LEU A 38 15.86 7.24 1.13
N GLU A 39 15.30 6.31 0.36
CA GLU A 39 15.80 5.97 -0.97
C GLU A 39 15.66 7.14 -1.95
N ARG A 40 14.49 7.79 -2.00
CA ARG A 40 14.28 8.97 -2.85
C ARG A 40 15.19 10.13 -2.45
N TYR A 41 15.37 10.34 -1.15
CA TYR A 41 16.29 11.34 -0.64
C TYR A 41 17.74 11.05 -1.05
N ARG A 42 18.20 9.80 -0.92
CA ARG A 42 19.54 9.38 -1.37
C ARG A 42 19.74 9.63 -2.87
N LYS A 43 18.76 9.28 -3.71
CA LYS A 43 18.79 9.55 -5.16
C LYS A 43 18.88 11.04 -5.44
N MET A 44 18.11 11.87 -4.72
CA MET A 44 18.13 13.32 -4.87
C MET A 44 19.50 13.90 -4.49
N VAL A 45 20.08 13.46 -3.38
CA VAL A 45 21.42 13.89 -2.94
C VAL A 45 22.50 13.45 -3.93
N ALA A 46 22.42 12.23 -4.48
CA ALA A 46 23.34 11.78 -5.52
C ALA A 46 23.30 12.69 -6.76
N GLN A 47 22.11 13.17 -7.13
CA GLN A 47 21.93 14.12 -8.23
C GLN A 47 22.43 15.53 -7.92
N ILE A 48 22.60 15.89 -6.65
CA ILE A 48 23.23 17.16 -6.26
C ILE A 48 24.76 17.02 -6.16
N LYS A 49 25.26 15.85 -5.75
CA LYS A 49 26.70 15.59 -5.57
C LYS A 49 27.45 15.21 -6.86
N GLY A 50 26.82 14.46 -7.75
CA GLY A 50 27.44 14.03 -9.00
C GLY A 50 28.01 15.12 -9.94
N PRO A 51 27.55 16.40 -9.95
CA PRO A 51 28.19 17.41 -10.80
C PRO A 51 29.60 17.80 -10.33
N TYR A 52 29.92 17.57 -9.05
CA TYR A 52 31.23 17.89 -8.48
C TYR A 52 32.29 16.83 -8.79
N GLU A 53 31.87 15.60 -9.12
CA GLU A 53 32.78 14.45 -9.30
C GLU A 53 33.04 14.12 -10.77
N GLU A 54 32.11 14.41 -11.70
CA GLU A 54 32.15 13.87 -13.06
C GLU A 54 32.54 14.86 -14.18
N HIS A 55 32.81 16.14 -13.91
CA HIS A 55 32.96 17.11 -14.99
C HIS A 55 34.16 18.07 -14.90
N GLU A 56 35.30 17.61 -15.42
CA GLU A 56 36.32 18.47 -16.04
C GLU A 56 35.87 19.02 -17.41
N ASN A 57 34.78 18.48 -17.99
CA ASN A 57 34.17 18.97 -19.23
C ASN A 57 32.75 19.44 -18.96
N SER A 58 32.55 20.76 -18.99
CA SER A 58 31.37 21.47 -18.49
C SER A 58 30.02 20.85 -18.92
N PRO A 59 29.13 20.48 -17.99
CA PRO A 59 27.76 20.15 -18.35
C PRO A 59 27.07 21.43 -18.81
N GLY A 60 26.71 21.51 -20.09
CA GLY A 60 25.97 22.65 -20.63
C GLY A 60 24.64 22.87 -19.91
N VAL A 61 24.05 24.06 -20.07
CA VAL A 61 22.80 24.49 -19.42
C VAL A 61 21.68 23.44 -19.51
N ALA A 62 21.54 22.75 -20.65
CA ALA A 62 20.53 21.72 -20.86
C ALA A 62 20.65 20.52 -19.90
N PHE A 63 21.87 20.12 -19.52
CA PHE A 63 22.08 19.04 -18.56
C PHE A 63 21.73 19.48 -17.14
N ALA A 64 22.08 20.71 -16.77
CA ALA A 64 21.66 21.30 -15.50
C ALA A 64 20.13 21.37 -15.40
N THR A 65 19.45 21.81 -16.47
CA THR A 65 17.97 21.85 -16.53
C THR A 65 17.34 20.47 -16.30
N LYS A 66 17.81 19.42 -17.01
CA LYS A 66 17.30 18.05 -16.84
C LYS A 66 17.50 17.52 -15.42
N ARG A 67 18.63 17.85 -14.77
CA ARG A 67 18.87 17.47 -13.37
C ARG A 67 17.92 18.20 -12.42
N CYS A 68 17.71 19.49 -12.63
CA CYS A 68 16.74 20.26 -11.84
C CYS A 68 15.33 19.68 -11.96
N GLU A 69 14.89 19.30 -13.17
CA GLU A 69 13.60 18.63 -13.38
C GLU A 69 13.51 17.31 -12.62
N TYR A 70 14.56 16.49 -12.66
CA TYR A 70 14.59 15.22 -11.96
C TYR A 70 14.61 15.38 -10.43
N VAL A 71 15.39 16.34 -9.91
CA VAL A 71 15.39 16.70 -8.48
C VAL A 71 14.02 17.21 -8.05
N GLN A 72 13.37 18.04 -8.86
CA GLN A 72 12.01 18.51 -8.59
C GLN A 72 11.00 17.36 -8.55
N LYS A 73 11.10 16.39 -9.46
CA LYS A 73 10.26 15.18 -9.43
C LYS A 73 10.47 14.39 -8.13
N LEU A 74 11.72 14.13 -7.73
CA LEU A 74 12.04 13.43 -6.49
C LEU A 74 11.53 14.20 -5.25
N PHE A 75 11.60 15.54 -5.27
CA PHE A 75 11.06 16.38 -4.21
C PHE A 75 9.54 16.19 -4.04
N PHE A 76 8.77 16.21 -5.14
CA PHE A 76 7.33 15.98 -5.06
C PHE A 76 6.98 14.57 -4.58
N GLU A 77 7.75 13.56 -4.98
CA GLU A 77 7.59 12.19 -4.48
C GLU A 77 7.84 12.11 -2.98
N ILE A 78 8.92 12.73 -2.47
CA ILE A 78 9.21 12.81 -1.03
C ILE A 78 8.09 13.52 -0.29
N PHE A 79 7.62 14.67 -0.79
CA PHE A 79 6.51 15.41 -0.19
C PHE A 79 5.24 14.55 -0.12
N HIS A 80 4.94 13.79 -1.18
CA HIS A 80 3.81 12.87 -1.20
C HIS A 80 3.97 11.75 -0.17
N LEU A 81 5.16 11.14 -0.06
CA LEU A 81 5.45 10.12 0.95
C LEU A 81 5.29 10.66 2.37
N CYS A 82 5.73 11.89 2.65
CA CYS A 82 5.51 12.54 3.94
C CYS A 82 4.01 12.65 4.25
N ASN A 83 3.17 13.01 3.28
CA ASN A 83 1.71 13.05 3.48
C ASN A 83 1.14 11.66 3.75
N ILE A 84 1.63 10.62 3.06
CA ILE A 84 1.23 9.23 3.32
C ILE A 84 1.57 8.82 4.76
N VAL A 85 2.73 9.21 5.30
CA VAL A 85 3.07 8.93 6.71
C VAL A 85 2.02 9.50 7.66
N HIS A 86 1.57 10.75 7.45
CA HIS A 86 0.52 11.34 8.27
C HIS A 86 -0.83 10.63 8.12
N GLU A 87 -1.16 10.15 6.91
CA GLU A 87 -2.38 9.36 6.68
C GLU A 87 -2.31 7.98 7.35
N ILE A 88 -1.13 7.35 7.39
CA ILE A 88 -0.89 6.10 8.14
C ILE A 88 -1.09 6.35 9.64
N GLU A 89 -0.55 7.44 10.19
CA GLU A 89 -0.76 7.81 11.60
C GLU A 89 -2.24 8.00 11.92
N LYS A 90 -3.01 8.65 11.04
CA LYS A 90 -4.46 8.79 11.20
C LYS A 90 -5.18 7.44 11.12
N LYS A 91 -4.85 6.62 10.12
CA LYS A 91 -5.41 5.28 9.91
C LYS A 91 -5.21 4.38 11.13
N TRP A 92 -4.05 4.47 11.78
CA TRP A 92 -3.67 3.62 12.91
C TRP A 92 -3.68 4.35 14.26
N ALA A 93 -4.27 5.54 14.35
CA ALA A 93 -4.23 6.39 15.54
C ALA A 93 -4.63 5.64 16.82
N GLU A 94 -5.70 4.85 16.75
CA GLU A 94 -6.17 4.04 17.89
C GLU A 94 -5.16 2.95 18.29
N SER A 95 -4.58 2.24 17.32
CA SER A 95 -3.61 1.17 17.58
C SER A 95 -2.30 1.74 18.14
N LEU A 96 -1.83 2.85 17.58
CA LEU A 96 -0.61 3.53 18.03
C LEU A 96 -0.79 4.13 19.41
N ASN A 97 -1.95 4.72 19.71
CA ASN A 97 -2.24 5.26 21.04
C ASN A 97 -2.30 4.15 22.10
N ARG A 98 -2.86 2.98 21.77
CA ARG A 98 -2.83 1.80 22.66
C ARG A 98 -1.40 1.35 22.93
N GLU A 99 -0.56 1.24 21.90
CA GLU A 99 0.83 0.83 22.09
C GLU A 99 1.64 1.88 22.87
N LYS A 100 1.40 3.18 22.63
CA LYS A 100 1.99 4.27 23.41
C LYS A 100 1.66 4.15 24.89
N ARG A 101 0.39 3.95 25.25
CA ARG A 101 -0.05 3.75 26.65
C ARG A 101 0.64 2.55 27.30
N ARG A 102 0.80 1.47 26.55
CA ARG A 102 1.53 0.28 27.00
C ARG A 102 3.00 0.59 27.33
N ILE A 103 3.67 1.37 26.48
CA ILE A 103 5.07 1.76 26.67
C ILE A 103 5.23 2.75 27.84
N THR A 104 4.33 3.72 27.97
CA THR A 104 4.35 4.70 29.06
C THR A 104 3.91 4.12 30.41
N GLY A 105 3.44 2.88 30.46
CA GLY A 105 2.98 2.23 31.68
C GLY A 105 1.62 2.76 32.17
N GLU A 106 0.91 3.55 31.35
CA GLU A 106 -0.48 3.95 31.57
C GLU A 106 -1.43 2.86 31.07
N ASP A 107 -1.17 1.60 31.42
CA ASP A 107 -2.04 0.48 31.03
C ASP A 107 -3.20 0.39 32.04
N ASP A 108 -4.42 0.57 31.53
CA ASP A 108 -5.69 0.44 32.24
C ASP A 108 -5.94 -1.02 32.68
N GLY A 109 -5.07 -1.64 33.48
CA GLY A 109 -5.30 -2.90 34.22
C GLY A 109 -5.91 -4.08 33.46
N MET A 110 -5.89 -4.09 32.12
CA MET A 110 -6.69 -5.03 31.33
C MET A 110 -5.91 -6.33 31.15
N ASP A 111 -6.49 -7.42 31.65
CA ASP A 111 -5.89 -8.75 31.70
C ASP A 111 -5.44 -9.24 30.31
N GLY A 112 -4.30 -9.92 30.25
CA GLY A 112 -3.65 -10.33 29.00
C GLY A 112 -4.52 -11.28 28.16
N ASP A 113 -5.37 -12.07 28.81
CA ASP A 113 -6.32 -12.97 28.16
C ASP A 113 -7.50 -12.23 27.54
N GLU A 114 -7.92 -11.11 28.13
CA GLU A 114 -8.98 -10.27 27.56
C GLU A 114 -8.50 -9.55 26.30
N LYS A 115 -7.23 -9.11 26.29
CA LYS A 115 -6.57 -8.56 25.09
C LYS A 115 -6.52 -9.57 23.94
N ARG A 116 -6.16 -10.84 24.21
CA ARG A 116 -6.17 -11.91 23.19
C ARG A 116 -7.56 -12.15 22.61
N ARG A 117 -8.59 -12.20 23.46
CA ARG A 117 -9.98 -12.37 23.02
C ARG A 117 -10.46 -11.22 22.14
N ILE A 118 -10.09 -9.98 22.46
CA ILE A 118 -10.46 -8.80 21.64
C ILE A 118 -9.80 -8.87 20.26
N ILE A 119 -8.52 -9.23 20.19
CA ILE A 119 -7.79 -9.37 18.92
C ILE A 119 -8.38 -10.51 18.07
N GLU A 120 -8.65 -11.67 18.67
CA GLU A 120 -9.28 -12.79 17.97
C GLU A 120 -10.68 -12.45 17.49
N ALA A 121 -11.47 -11.72 18.28
CA ALA A 121 -12.79 -11.23 17.89
C ALA A 121 -12.72 -10.21 16.73
N ALA A 122 -11.72 -9.32 16.72
CA ALA A 122 -11.49 -8.39 15.61
C ALA A 122 -11.08 -9.12 14.32
N ILE A 123 -10.21 -10.12 14.42
CA ILE A 123 -9.80 -10.95 13.27
C ILE A 123 -11.00 -11.75 12.74
N ALA A 124 -11.82 -12.32 13.63
CA ALA A 124 -13.01 -13.08 13.27
C ALA A 124 -14.08 -12.20 12.59
N SER A 125 -14.32 -11.00 13.13
CA SER A 125 -15.30 -10.06 12.56
C SER A 125 -14.86 -9.54 11.18
N SER A 126 -13.57 -9.26 11.00
CA SER A 126 -12.99 -8.89 9.71
C SER A 126 -13.11 -10.01 8.67
N ARG A 127 -12.79 -11.26 9.04
CA ARG A 127 -13.00 -12.44 8.18
C ARG A 127 -14.48 -12.63 7.80
N ALA A 128 -15.39 -12.44 8.75
CA ALA A 128 -16.83 -12.55 8.51
C ALA A 128 -17.34 -11.44 7.58
N ALA A 129 -16.86 -10.21 7.73
CA ALA A 129 -17.19 -9.09 6.82
C ALA A 129 -16.72 -9.39 5.39
N ARG A 130 -15.48 -9.87 5.23
CA ARG A 130 -14.91 -10.24 3.92
C ARG A 130 -15.70 -11.36 3.24
N LEU A 131 -16.13 -12.37 4.00
CA LEU A 131 -17.00 -13.45 3.51
C LEU A 131 -18.39 -12.93 3.09
N ARG A 132 -18.99 -12.02 3.86
CA ARG A 132 -20.27 -11.39 3.50
C ARG A 132 -20.15 -10.58 2.21
N GLU A 133 -19.06 -9.84 2.04
CA GLU A 133 -18.81 -9.06 0.83
C GLU A 133 -18.61 -9.97 -0.40
N MET A 134 -17.82 -11.05 -0.27
CA MET A 134 -17.68 -12.05 -1.34
C MET A 134 -19.03 -12.68 -1.72
N LYS A 135 -19.87 -13.01 -0.74
CA LYS A 135 -21.23 -13.54 -1.00
C LYS A 135 -22.10 -12.51 -1.72
N LYS A 136 -22.05 -11.22 -1.32
CA LYS A 136 -22.75 -10.13 -2.01
C LYS A 136 -22.27 -9.99 -3.46
N ARG A 137 -20.96 -9.96 -3.70
CA ARG A 137 -20.36 -9.93 -5.04
C ARG A 137 -20.79 -11.11 -5.90
N ARG A 138 -20.82 -12.33 -5.34
CA ARG A 138 -21.27 -13.54 -6.06
C ARG A 138 -22.75 -13.48 -6.42
N LYS A 139 -23.62 -12.99 -5.53
CA LYS A 139 -25.05 -12.78 -5.83
C LYS A 139 -25.25 -11.72 -6.91
N TRP A 140 -24.52 -10.61 -6.84
CA TRP A 140 -24.56 -9.56 -7.85
C TRP A 140 -24.09 -10.03 -9.23
N ARG A 141 -23.02 -10.84 -9.30
CA ARG A 141 -22.60 -11.49 -10.56
C ARG A 141 -23.68 -12.39 -11.13
N LYS A 142 -24.30 -13.26 -10.31
CA LYS A 142 -25.41 -14.13 -10.76
C LYS A 142 -26.63 -13.33 -11.25
N GLN A 143 -26.93 -12.18 -10.64
CA GLN A 143 -27.99 -11.29 -11.14
C GLN A 143 -27.59 -10.65 -12.46
N LYS A 144 -26.35 -10.14 -12.59
CA LYS A 144 -25.83 -9.61 -13.85
C LYS A 144 -25.80 -10.64 -14.97
N ASP A 145 -25.48 -11.90 -14.69
CA ASP A 145 -25.50 -12.96 -15.72
C ASP A 145 -26.93 -13.25 -16.20
N LYS A 146 -27.93 -13.16 -15.30
CA LYS A 146 -29.36 -13.30 -15.65
C LYS A 146 -29.91 -12.12 -16.45
N PHE A 147 -29.47 -10.90 -16.16
CA PHE A 147 -29.90 -9.68 -16.88
C PHE A 147 -28.99 -9.32 -18.07
N GLY A 148 -27.79 -9.88 -18.15
CA GLY A 148 -26.75 -9.59 -19.14
C GLY A 148 -27.06 -10.14 -20.53
N LEU A 149 -27.95 -11.13 -20.63
CA LEU A 149 -28.50 -11.59 -21.90
C LEU A 149 -29.32 -10.50 -22.62
N ILE A 150 -29.88 -9.53 -21.90
CA ILE A 150 -30.66 -8.42 -22.47
C ILE A 150 -29.78 -7.17 -22.65
N ALA A 151 -28.83 -6.92 -21.75
CA ALA A 151 -27.98 -5.72 -21.77
C ALA A 151 -26.87 -5.72 -22.84
N ASN A 152 -26.49 -6.88 -23.38
CA ASN A 152 -25.46 -6.97 -24.43
C ASN A 152 -25.91 -6.41 -25.81
N LEU A 153 -27.20 -6.13 -26.00
CA LEU A 153 -27.74 -5.49 -27.21
C LEU A 153 -27.66 -3.95 -27.18
N ILE A 154 -27.44 -3.34 -26.01
CA ILE A 154 -27.40 -1.89 -25.84
C ILE A 154 -26.05 -1.52 -25.22
N LYS A 155 -24.95 -1.74 -25.95
CA LYS A 155 -23.64 -1.23 -25.54
C LYS A 155 -23.54 0.27 -25.81
N LYS A 156 -24.12 1.09 -24.92
CA LYS A 156 -23.63 2.46 -24.75
C LYS A 156 -22.25 2.39 -24.09
N LYS A 157 -21.30 3.15 -24.62
CA LYS A 157 -19.93 3.30 -24.10
C LYS A 157 -20.04 3.99 -22.73
N ASP A 158 -20.28 3.23 -21.67
CA ASP A 158 -20.32 3.77 -20.32
C ASP A 158 -18.94 4.36 -19.99
N ARG A 159 -18.90 5.69 -19.83
CA ARG A 159 -17.74 6.38 -19.26
C ARG A 159 -17.54 5.80 -17.86
N ARG A 160 -16.36 5.20 -17.62
CA ARG A 160 -16.02 4.58 -16.34
C ARG A 160 -16.30 5.58 -15.21
N PRO A 161 -17.10 5.23 -14.18
CA PRO A 161 -17.24 6.09 -13.03
C PRO A 161 -15.86 6.25 -12.40
N GLN A 162 -15.35 7.49 -12.34
CA GLN A 162 -14.18 7.80 -11.53
C GLN A 162 -14.52 7.46 -10.08
N ASN A 163 -13.90 6.40 -9.55
CA ASN A 163 -13.94 6.12 -8.12
C ASN A 163 -13.40 7.35 -7.39
N LYS A 164 -14.28 8.13 -6.76
CA LYS A 164 -13.91 9.28 -5.91
C LYS A 164 -13.25 8.86 -4.60
N TRP A 165 -13.28 7.57 -4.29
CA TRP A 165 -12.74 6.99 -3.07
C TRP A 165 -11.73 5.95 -3.55
N TRP A 166 -10.45 6.29 -3.43
CA TRP A 166 -9.35 5.43 -3.81
C TRP A 166 -9.55 4.04 -3.21
N PRO A 167 -9.65 2.96 -4.02
CA PRO A 167 -9.23 1.67 -3.52
C PRO A 167 -7.72 1.82 -3.25
N LEU A 168 -7.29 1.48 -2.04
CA LEU A 168 -5.87 1.29 -1.70
C LEU A 168 -5.30 0.06 -2.45
N ASP A 169 -5.53 0.00 -3.76
CA ASP A 169 -4.60 -0.66 -4.66
C ASP A 169 -3.45 0.33 -4.76
N TYR A 170 -2.41 0.12 -3.94
CA TYR A 170 -1.14 0.82 -4.06
C TYR A 170 -0.76 0.85 -5.54
N GLY A 171 -0.78 2.04 -6.15
CA GLY A 171 -0.47 2.30 -7.56
C GLY A 171 1.01 2.04 -7.87
N TRP A 172 1.44 0.80 -7.70
CA TRP A 172 2.72 0.25 -8.10
C TRP A 172 2.64 -0.48 -9.43
N GLU A 173 1.46 -0.54 -10.05
CA GLU A 173 1.41 -0.65 -11.52
C GLU A 173 1.89 0.71 -12.07
N ILE A 174 3.22 0.86 -12.12
CA ILE A 174 3.86 1.74 -13.09
C ILE A 174 3.48 1.13 -14.44
N ASP A 175 2.31 1.51 -14.95
CA ASP A 175 1.97 1.32 -16.35
C ASP A 175 3.03 2.10 -17.15
N TYR A 176 4.08 1.38 -17.56
CA TYR A 176 4.93 1.76 -18.67
C TYR A 176 4.08 1.69 -19.93
N TYR A 177 3.28 2.72 -20.18
CA TYR A 177 2.81 3.01 -21.52
C TYR A 177 3.28 4.41 -21.87
N TRP A 178 4.06 4.45 -22.96
CA TRP A 178 4.61 5.56 -23.78
C TRP A 178 5.52 6.61 -23.13
#